data_AF-A0A166UCL0-F1
#
_entry.id   AF-A0A166UCL0-F1
#
_cell.length_a   1.000
_cell.length_b   1.000
_cell.length_c   1.000
_cell.angle_alpha   90.00
_cell.angle_beta   90.00
_cell.angle_gamma   90.00
#
_symmetry.space_group_name_H-M   'P 1'
#
loop_
_entity.id
_entity.type
_entity.pdbx_description
1 polymer ?
#
loop_
_entity_poly.entity_id
_entity_poly.type
_entity_poly.pdbx_seq_one_letter_code
_entity_poly.pdbx_strand_id
1 'polypeptide(L)' 'MKHAAPNTHVIALINYFTLLPLVYFIPDLIAPFIGANKLIHVAVVLALIVPIISYLVMPIAVKMLTRKTA' A
#
# COMPACT_ATOMS: atom_id res chain seq x y z
N MET A 1 8.39 28.50 -0.97
CA MET A 1 7.64 27.70 -1.97
C MET A 1 6.48 27.01 -1.27
N LYS A 2 5.23 27.50 -1.44
CA LYS A 2 4.05 26.87 -0.82
C LYS A 2 3.83 25.50 -1.46
N HIS A 3 4.33 24.44 -0.83
CA HIS A 3 3.93 23.09 -1.17
C HIS A 3 2.48 22.96 -0.72
N ALA A 4 1.53 23.14 -1.64
CA ALA A 4 0.15 22.80 -1.37
C ALA A 4 0.15 21.32 -0.97
N ALA A 5 -0.09 21.03 0.31
CA ALA A 5 -0.15 19.66 0.79
C ALA A 5 -1.18 18.91 -0.08
N PRO A 6 -0.81 17.77 -0.69
CA PRO A 6 -1.77 17.01 -1.49
C PRO A 6 -2.99 16.70 -0.62
N ASN A 7 -4.20 16.84 -1.18
CA ASN A 7 -5.43 16.67 -0.41
C ASN A 7 -5.45 15.31 0.30
N THR A 8 -5.42 15.33 1.63
CA THR A 8 -5.31 14.13 2.48
C THR A 8 -6.43 13.12 2.21
N HIS A 9 -7.63 13.59 1.83
CA HIS A 9 -8.74 12.71 1.47
C HIS A 9 -8.47 11.92 0.19
N VAL A 10 -7.81 12.53 -0.79
CA VAL A 10 -7.46 11.87 -2.05
C VAL A 10 -6.35 10.84 -1.82
N ILE A 11 -5.34 11.18 -1.00
CA ILE A 11 -4.31 10.22 -0.59
C ILE A 11 -4.95 9.03 0.13
N ALA A 12 -5.85 9.27 1.09
CA ALA A 12 -6.54 8.21 1.82
C ALA A 12 -7.36 7.29 0.88
N LEU A 13 -8.04 7.86 -0.12
CA LEU A 13 -8.81 7.10 -1.10
C LEU A 13 -7.90 6.21 -1.96
N ILE A 14 -6.80 6.76 -2.46
CA ILE A 14 -5.80 5.98 -3.23
C ILE A 14 -5.25 4.85 -2.37
N ASN A 15 -4.90 5.14 -1.12
CA ASN A 15 -4.32 4.17 -0.22
C ASN A 15 -5.32 3.04 0.09
N TYR A 16 -6.58 3.37 0.36
CA TYR A 16 -7.64 2.39 0.59
C TYR A 16 -7.84 1.46 -0.62
N PHE A 17 -8.02 2.02 -1.82
CA PHE A 17 -8.21 1.22 -3.02
C PHE A 17 -6.97 0.43 -3.45
N THR A 18 -5.78 0.84 -3.01
CA THR A 18 -4.55 0.08 -3.29
C THR A 18 -4.33 -1.03 -2.26
N LEU A 19 -4.59 -0.75 -0.99
CA LEU A 19 -4.48 -1.73 0.10
C LEU A 19 -5.49 -2.87 -0.05
N LEU A 20 -6.72 -2.56 -0.42
CA LEU A 20 -7.81 -3.55 -0.48
C LEU A 20 -7.49 -4.76 -1.39
N PRO A 21 -7.08 -4.58 -2.66
CA PRO A 21 -6.65 -5.70 -3.48
C PRO A 21 -5.35 -6.33 -2.97
N LEU A 22 -4.39 -5.55 -2.48
CA LEU A 22 -3.12 -6.09 -1.99
C LEU A 22 -3.34 -7.04 -0.79
N VAL A 23 -4.14 -6.61 0.17
CA VAL A 23 -4.49 -7.38 1.36
C VAL A 23 -5.36 -8.59 1.03
N TYR A 24 -6.17 -8.52 -0.03
CA TYR A 24 -6.99 -9.67 -0.45
C TYR A 24 -6.15 -10.74 -1.18
N PHE A 25 -5.32 -10.34 -2.14
CA PHE A 25 -4.59 -11.29 -2.99
C PHE A 25 -3.29 -11.81 -2.39
N ILE A 26 -2.54 -10.96 -1.67
CA ILE A 26 -1.21 -11.35 -1.15
C ILE A 26 -1.31 -12.53 -0.19
N PRO A 27 -2.20 -12.58 0.82
CA PRO A 27 -2.29 -13.71 1.74
C PRO A 27 -2.51 -15.06 1.06
N ASP A 28 -3.38 -15.09 0.05
CA ASP A 28 -3.71 -16.30 -0.71
C ASP A 28 -2.54 -16.75 -1.59
N LEU A 29 -1.77 -15.80 -2.13
CA LEU A 29 -0.56 -16.09 -2.91
C LEU A 29 0.55 -16.71 -2.04
N ILE A 30 0.68 -16.30 -0.78
CA ILE A 30 1.71 -16.84 0.14
C ILE A 30 1.26 -18.01 1.00
N ALA A 31 -0.05 -18.25 1.12
CA ALA A 31 -0.60 -19.37 1.89
C ALA A 31 0.01 -20.75 1.52
N PRO A 32 0.33 -21.06 0.24
CA PRO A 32 0.96 -22.33 -0.11
C PRO A 32 2.39 -22.49 0.41
N PHE A 33 3.09 -21.38 0.70
CA PHE A 33 4.50 -21.37 1.08
C PHE A 33 4.70 -21.29 2.59
N ILE A 34 3.66 -20.90 3.34
CA ILE A 34 3.71 -20.71 4.78
C ILE A 34 2.87 -21.80 5.43
N GLY A 35 3.48 -22.58 6.34
CA GLY A 35 2.77 -23.61 7.08
C GLY A 35 1.61 -23.07 7.93
N ALA A 36 0.90 -23.96 8.62
CA ALA A 36 -0.36 -23.65 9.33
C ALA A 36 -0.27 -22.60 10.47
N ASN A 37 0.91 -22.03 10.76
CA ASN A 37 1.06 -21.05 11.82
C ASN A 37 0.54 -19.67 11.39
N LYS A 38 -0.64 -19.31 11.92
CA LYS A 38 -1.32 -18.05 11.65
C LYS A 38 -0.48 -16.80 11.94
N LEU A 39 0.35 -16.82 12.99
CA LEU A 39 1.19 -15.65 13.32
C LEU A 39 2.25 -15.40 12.26
N ILE A 40 2.88 -16.47 11.76
CA ILE A 40 3.89 -16.39 10.70
C ILE A 40 3.23 -15.91 9.41
N HIS A 41 2.05 -16.44 9.07
CA HIS A 41 1.31 -16.03 7.88
C HIS A 41 1.02 -14.53 7.88
N VAL A 42 0.45 -14.00 8.97
CA VAL A 42 0.16 -12.56 9.09
C VAL A 42 1.44 -11.72 9.08
N ALA A 43 2.49 -12.14 9.80
CA ALA A 43 3.75 -11.41 9.84
C ALA A 43 4.39 -11.29 8.45
N VAL A 44 4.42 -12.37 7.66
CA VAL A 44 4.99 -12.35 6.31
C VAL A 44 4.13 -11.54 5.34
N VAL A 45 2.79 -11.64 5.43
CA VAL A 45 1.87 -10.79 4.66
C VAL A 45 2.17 -9.31 4.91
N LEU A 46 2.25 -8.90 6.18
CA LEU A 46 2.54 -7.52 6.55
C LEU A 46 3.95 -7.09 6.08
N ALA A 47 4.94 -7.97 6.21
CA ALA A 47 6.31 -7.71 5.76
C ALA A 47 6.40 -7.47 4.23
N LEU A 48 5.48 -8.00 3.44
CA LEU A 48 5.41 -7.76 1.99
C LEU A 48 4.57 -6.53 1.64
N ILE A 49 3.39 -6.37 2.25
CA ILE A 49 2.46 -5.28 1.92
C ILE A 49 3.01 -3.91 2.32
N VAL A 50 3.59 -3.80 3.52
CA VAL A 50 4.08 -2.52 4.07
C VAL A 50 5.12 -1.85 3.18
N PRO A 51 6.19 -2.53 2.68
CA PRO A 51 7.14 -1.89 1.80
C PRO A 51 6.55 -1.53 0.44
N ILE A 52 5.62 -2.33 -0.11
CA ILE A 52 4.93 -1.98 -1.36
C ILE A 52 4.15 -0.67 -1.19
N ILE A 53 3.36 -0.54 -0.14
CA ILE A 53 2.60 0.69 0.10
C ILE A 53 3.53 1.89 0.36
N SER A 54 4.56 1.69 1.19
CA SER A 54 5.40 2.79 1.67
C SER A 54 6.40 3.30 0.62
N TYR A 55 6.98 2.40 -0.19
CA TYR A 55 8.05 2.74 -1.13
C TYR A 55 7.62 2.76 -2.60
N LEU A 56 6.50 2.14 -2.97
CA LEU A 56 5.97 2.23 -4.33
C LEU A 56 4.74 3.14 -4.37
N VAL A 57 3.69 2.81 -3.64
CA VAL A 57 2.37 3.44 -3.81
C VAL A 57 2.36 4.90 -3.36
N MET A 58 2.76 5.18 -2.13
CA MET A 58 2.80 6.54 -1.58
C MET A 58 3.65 7.52 -2.41
N PRO A 59 4.91 7.21 -2.78
CA PRO A 59 5.70 8.14 -3.58
C PRO A 59 5.14 8.33 -4.99
N ILE A 60 4.57 7.29 -5.62
CA ILE A 60 3.89 7.41 -6.93
C ILE A 60 2.66 8.31 -6.81
N ALA A 61 1.81 8.08 -5.81
CA ALA A 61 0.60 8.87 -5.56
C ALA A 61 0.94 10.36 -5.36
N VAL A 62 1.92 10.66 -4.51
CA VAL A 62 2.39 12.04 -4.27
C VAL A 62 2.96 12.67 -5.54
N LYS A 63 3.74 11.92 -6.33
CA LYS A 63 4.30 12.40 -7.61
C LYS A 63 3.20 12.70 -8.64
N MET A 64 2.19 11.85 -8.73
CA MET A 64 1.05 12.04 -9.64
C MET A 64 0.17 13.22 -9.22
N LEU A 65 -0.12 13.35 -7.93
CA LEU A 65 -0.90 14.46 -7.37
C LEU A 65 -0.18 15.80 -7.54
N THR A 66 1.13 15.84 -7.29
CA THR A 66 1.94 17.05 -7.49
C THR A 66 2.00 17.46 -8.96
N ARG A 67 2.13 16.50 -9.89
CA ARG A 67 2.09 16.77 -11.34
C ARG A 67 0.74 17.32 -11.82
N LYS A 68 -0.37 16.93 -11.19
CA LYS A 68 -1.71 17.38 -11.56
C LYS A 68 -2.03 18.80 -11.07
N THR A 69 -1.20 19.34 -10.18
CA THR A 69 -1.36 20.65 -9.54
C THR A 69 -0.36 21.70 -10.09
N ALA A 70 0.51 21.31 -11.02
CA ALA A 70 1.51 22.15 -11.67
C ALA A 70 1.08 22.55 -13.08
#